data_AF-A0AAP3DGY6-F1
#
_entry.id   AF-A0AAP3DGY6-F1
#
_cell.length_a   1.000
_cell.length_b   1.000
_cell.length_c   1.000
_cell.angle_alpha   90.00
_cell.angle_beta   90.00
_cell.angle_gamma   90.00
#
_symmetry.space_group_name_H-M   'P 1'
#
loop_
_entity.id
_entity.type
_entity.pdbx_description
1 polymer ?
#
loop_
_entity_poly.entity_id
_entity_poly.type
_entity_poly.pdbx_seq_one_letter_code
_entity_poly.pdbx_strand_id
1 'polypeptide(L)'
;MQKIRRTKTIEGTKIPGFICNGGSYFFINVDIYEDGMVNCWELVDLDGLVHKLNSNWLVPSVPQGGAISIFGLGSYEVADAQWNFDQDQYINLIHDTVKQLNPSHSNIYRISEEEKELWETRKVLHSPTPEDFRVNHEIGYDTVAGQGFTAFMKHEGKNYLVRIVVYKDDVVVCYNSFFTYEYSIESVKELWDNKVLFTSFEEPTTIVIDRLGEVTFSTTQYANEINDKYDELQDMHKKLKGEKTSFDLCRQAYYAYLEDPSEFNRARLQEKYELVPEHQRMFLGDMDSRDSDYIRIIYYPDEKREV
;
A
#
# COMPACT_ATOMS: atom_id res chain seq x y z
N MET A 1 -32.41 13.48 21.28
CA MET A 1 -32.62 13.81 19.85
C MET A 1 -32.11 12.64 19.01
N GLN A 2 -32.76 12.38 17.86
CA GLN A 2 -32.30 11.37 16.90
C GLN A 2 -30.96 11.82 16.29
N LYS A 3 -29.99 10.89 16.19
CA LYS A 3 -28.68 11.14 15.57
C LYS A 3 -28.71 10.66 14.12
N ILE A 4 -28.17 11.46 13.20
CA ILE A 4 -28.02 11.13 11.78
C ILE A 4 -26.59 11.45 11.33
N ARG A 5 -26.12 10.86 10.23
CA ARG A 5 -24.80 11.10 9.64
C ARG A 5 -24.84 11.04 8.11
N ARG A 6 -23.88 11.68 7.44
CA ARG A 6 -23.63 11.60 5.99
C ARG A 6 -22.17 11.30 5.71
N THR A 7 -21.86 10.81 4.51
CA THR A 7 -20.50 10.66 3.97
C THR A 7 -20.28 11.68 2.84
N LYS A 8 -19.03 12.02 2.57
CA LYS A 8 -18.60 12.87 1.45
C LYS A 8 -17.32 12.26 0.87
N THR A 9 -17.23 12.18 -0.45
CA THR A 9 -15.99 11.85 -1.17
C THR A 9 -15.17 13.12 -1.34
N ILE A 10 -13.87 13.01 -1.05
CA ILE A 10 -12.88 14.08 -1.24
C ILE A 10 -11.80 13.50 -2.15
N GLU A 11 -11.55 14.16 -3.28
CA GLU A 11 -10.48 13.74 -4.18
C GLU A 11 -9.11 14.08 -3.59
N GLY A 12 -8.12 13.28 -3.97
CA GLY A 12 -6.77 13.45 -3.48
C GLY A 12 -5.75 12.81 -4.40
N THR A 13 -4.49 13.04 -4.07
CA THR A 13 -3.34 12.42 -4.72
C THR A 13 -2.36 11.93 -3.68
N LYS A 14 -1.27 11.34 -4.15
CA LYS A 14 -0.23 10.74 -3.32
C LYS A 14 1.10 11.40 -3.62
N ILE A 15 1.87 11.66 -2.58
CA ILE A 15 3.29 11.98 -2.71
C ILE A 15 4.11 11.02 -1.83
N PRO A 16 5.35 10.69 -2.22
CA PRO A 16 6.23 9.86 -1.41
C PRO A 16 6.64 10.58 -0.12
N GLY A 17 6.70 9.85 1.00
CA GLY A 17 7.24 10.33 2.27
C GLY A 17 7.63 9.17 3.20
N PHE A 18 8.27 9.49 4.33
CA PHE A 18 8.62 8.49 5.34
C PHE A 18 8.02 8.83 6.69
N ILE A 19 7.40 7.85 7.35
CA ILE A 19 7.09 7.96 8.78
C ILE A 19 8.31 7.52 9.57
N CYS A 20 8.81 8.37 10.47
CA CYS A 20 9.80 7.99 11.46
C CYS A 20 9.09 7.62 12.77
N ASN A 21 9.06 6.34 13.09
CA ASN A 21 8.47 5.83 14.32
C ASN A 21 9.49 4.98 15.06
N GLY A 22 9.84 5.39 16.29
CA GLY A 22 10.79 4.65 17.13
C GLY A 22 12.18 4.46 16.51
N GLY A 23 12.64 5.39 15.68
CA GLY A 23 13.93 5.31 14.97
C GLY A 23 13.92 4.42 13.73
N SER A 24 12.75 3.90 13.32
CA SER A 24 12.55 3.18 12.06
C SER A 24 11.82 4.07 11.05
N TYR A 25 12.19 3.97 9.77
CA TYR A 25 11.59 4.75 8.70
C TYR A 25 10.68 3.87 7.85
N PHE A 26 9.45 4.29 7.63
CA PHE A 26 8.45 3.55 6.84
C PHE A 26 8.07 4.37 5.63
N PHE A 27 8.36 3.86 4.43
CA PHE A 27 7.89 4.48 3.20
C PHE A 27 6.36 4.46 3.16
N ILE A 28 5.78 5.61 2.90
CA ILE A 28 4.35 5.77 2.67
C ILE A 28 4.09 6.62 1.44
N ASN A 29 2.96 6.34 0.80
CA ASN A 29 2.32 7.31 -0.07
C ASN A 29 1.48 8.23 0.83
N VAL A 30 1.98 9.43 1.11
CA VAL A 30 1.26 10.45 1.88
C VAL A 30 0.05 10.88 1.06
N ASP A 31 -1.16 10.67 1.60
CA ASP A 31 -2.38 11.08 0.90
C ASP A 31 -2.63 12.56 1.15
N ILE A 32 -2.85 13.32 0.09
CA ILE A 32 -3.15 14.76 0.13
C ILE A 32 -4.49 14.96 -0.55
N TYR A 33 -5.41 15.61 0.14
CA TYR A 33 -6.79 15.82 -0.31
C TYR A 33 -7.03 17.26 -0.78
N GLU A 34 -8.02 17.46 -1.66
CA GLU A 34 -8.38 18.78 -2.21
C GLU A 34 -8.84 19.80 -1.15
N ASP A 35 -9.29 19.32 0.02
CA ASP A 35 -9.67 20.14 1.17
C ASP A 35 -8.48 20.48 2.08
N GLY A 36 -7.25 20.15 1.67
CA GLY A 36 -6.02 20.45 2.40
C GLY A 36 -5.74 19.50 3.57
N MET A 37 -6.56 18.45 3.76
CA MET A 37 -6.25 17.40 4.71
C MET A 37 -5.14 16.50 4.17
N VAL A 38 -4.32 15.97 5.08
CA VAL A 38 -3.19 15.09 4.75
C VAL A 38 -3.20 13.87 5.67
N ASN A 39 -3.06 12.67 5.10
CA ASN A 39 -3.00 11.42 5.85
C ASN A 39 -1.57 10.89 5.88
N CYS A 40 -0.96 10.91 7.06
CA CYS A 40 0.38 10.37 7.31
C CYS A 40 0.37 9.43 8.53
N TRP A 41 -0.41 8.34 8.41
CA TRP A 41 -0.89 7.44 9.50
C TRP A 41 -1.91 8.06 10.46
N GLU A 42 -2.21 9.33 10.26
CA GLU A 42 -3.25 10.10 10.93
C GLU A 42 -3.66 11.20 9.96
N LEU A 43 -4.96 11.45 9.88
CA LEU A 43 -5.52 12.53 9.08
C LEU A 43 -5.39 13.84 9.85
N VAL A 44 -4.58 14.75 9.33
CA VAL A 44 -4.29 16.06 9.93
C VAL A 44 -4.63 17.17 8.93
N ASP A 45 -4.91 18.37 9.45
CA ASP A 45 -4.92 19.58 8.64
C ASP A 45 -3.49 20.09 8.38
N LEU A 46 -3.36 21.16 7.61
CA LEU A 46 -2.05 21.72 7.24
C LEU A 46 -1.23 22.19 8.46
N ASP A 47 -1.87 22.69 9.52
CA ASP A 47 -1.17 23.07 10.75
C ASP A 47 -0.64 21.83 11.49
N GLY A 48 -1.47 20.80 11.60
CA GLY A 48 -1.09 19.51 12.17
C GLY A 48 0.03 18.84 11.39
N LEU A 49 0.00 18.92 10.06
CA LEU A 49 1.07 18.45 9.19
C LEU A 49 2.41 19.14 9.49
N VAL A 50 2.43 20.47 9.61
CA VAL A 50 3.65 21.22 9.98
C VAL A 50 4.19 20.73 11.33
N HIS A 51 3.31 20.45 12.30
CA HIS A 51 3.73 19.84 13.56
C HIS A 51 4.32 18.43 13.39
N LYS A 52 3.73 17.58 12.54
CA LYS A 52 4.27 16.24 12.23
C LYS A 52 5.65 16.32 11.57
N LEU A 53 5.90 17.29 10.69
CA LEU A 53 7.22 17.50 10.08
C LEU A 53 8.24 18.02 11.09
N ASN A 54 7.90 19.04 11.87
CA ASN A 54 8.78 19.61 12.90
C ASN A 54 9.15 18.62 14.02
N SER A 55 8.26 17.66 14.31
CA SER A 55 8.51 16.59 15.28
C SER A 55 9.28 15.39 14.70
N ASN A 56 9.67 15.46 13.42
CA ASN A 56 10.25 14.36 12.64
C ASN A 56 9.34 13.13 12.52
N TRP A 57 8.03 13.24 12.77
CA TRP A 57 7.11 12.12 12.55
C TRP A 57 7.00 11.78 11.06
N LEU A 58 6.83 12.79 10.22
CA LEU A 58 6.90 12.68 8.76
C LEU A 58 8.19 13.33 8.31
N VAL A 59 8.97 12.67 7.46
CA VAL A 59 10.24 13.19 6.94
C VAL A 59 10.39 12.92 5.44
N PRO A 60 11.02 13.83 4.68
CA PRO A 60 11.30 13.63 3.25
C PRO A 60 12.59 12.86 2.97
N SER A 61 13.40 12.60 4.01
CA SER A 61 14.74 12.04 3.87
C SER A 61 15.06 11.10 5.02
N VAL A 62 15.94 10.14 4.74
CA VAL A 62 16.44 9.16 5.70
C VAL A 62 17.97 9.27 5.74
N PRO A 63 18.59 9.37 6.93
CA PRO A 63 20.04 9.50 7.03
C PRO A 63 20.74 8.22 6.57
N GLN A 64 22.00 8.36 6.17
CA GLN A 64 22.88 7.23 5.89
C GLN A 64 22.94 6.26 7.09
N GLY A 65 22.89 4.96 6.81
CA GLY A 65 22.79 3.89 7.81
C GLY A 65 21.37 3.70 8.39
N GLY A 66 20.42 4.57 8.05
CA GLY A 66 19.01 4.37 8.40
C GLY A 66 18.38 3.24 7.59
N ALA A 67 17.41 2.53 8.17
CA ALA A 67 16.66 1.47 7.50
C ALA A 67 15.28 1.98 7.05
N ILE A 68 14.96 1.77 5.77
CA ILE A 68 13.67 2.08 5.15
C ILE A 68 12.87 0.79 4.98
N SER A 69 11.76 0.70 5.69
CA SER A 69 10.75 -0.33 5.49
C SER A 69 9.78 0.10 4.40
N ILE A 70 9.71 -0.69 3.32
CA ILE A 70 8.78 -0.50 2.22
C ILE A 70 7.78 -1.66 2.26
N PHE A 71 6.52 -1.34 2.59
CA PHE A 71 5.48 -2.34 2.76
C PHE A 71 5.33 -3.21 1.49
N GLY A 72 5.32 -4.52 1.70
CA GLY A 72 5.19 -5.49 0.62
C GLY A 72 6.46 -5.71 -0.21
N LEU A 73 7.60 -5.08 0.13
CA LEU A 73 8.92 -5.30 -0.50
C LEU A 73 9.97 -5.76 0.51
N GLY A 74 10.19 -5.02 1.60
CA GLY A 74 11.20 -5.38 2.60
C GLY A 74 11.76 -4.18 3.38
N SER A 75 12.84 -4.42 4.12
CA SER A 75 13.60 -3.38 4.81
C SER A 75 15.00 -3.24 4.23
N TYR A 76 15.39 -2.01 3.90
CA TYR A 76 16.61 -1.70 3.17
C TYR A 76 17.43 -0.63 3.90
N GLU A 77 18.72 -0.88 4.09
CA GLU A 77 19.62 0.10 4.68
C GLU A 77 20.11 1.11 3.64
N VAL A 78 20.08 2.39 4.00
CA VAL A 78 20.57 3.51 3.17
C VAL A 78 22.10 3.54 3.20
N ALA A 79 22.73 3.11 2.11
CA ALA A 79 24.18 3.18 1.94
C ALA A 79 24.63 4.61 1.61
N ASP A 80 23.88 5.27 0.72
CA ASP A 80 24.08 6.64 0.27
C ASP A 80 22.75 7.18 -0.28
N ALA A 81 22.54 8.49 -0.21
CA ALA A 81 21.32 9.11 -0.73
C ALA A 81 21.52 10.58 -1.12
N GLN A 82 20.85 10.97 -2.21
CA GLN A 82 20.68 12.35 -2.63
C GLN A 82 19.19 12.70 -2.54
N TRP A 83 18.81 13.34 -1.44
CA TRP A 83 17.44 13.79 -1.21
C TRP A 83 17.24 15.21 -1.78
N ASN A 84 16.10 15.41 -2.43
CA ASN A 84 15.75 16.65 -3.12
C ASN A 84 15.05 17.67 -2.21
N PHE A 85 14.66 17.27 -1.00
CA PHE A 85 13.88 18.10 -0.09
C PHE A 85 14.44 18.06 1.33
N ASP A 86 14.58 19.24 1.93
CA ASP A 86 14.50 19.41 3.38
C ASP A 86 13.03 19.51 3.84
N GLN A 87 12.81 19.71 5.15
CA GLN A 87 11.46 19.80 5.71
C GLN A 87 10.65 20.97 5.12
N ASP A 88 11.25 22.15 4.98
CA ASP A 88 10.57 23.35 4.49
C ASP A 88 10.20 23.20 3.01
N GLN A 89 11.12 22.66 2.20
CA GLN A 89 10.89 22.37 0.80
C GLN A 89 9.80 21.30 0.62
N TYR A 90 9.73 20.31 1.51
CA TYR A 90 8.68 19.29 1.48
C TYR A 90 7.31 19.83 1.93
N ILE A 91 7.26 20.76 2.89
CA ILE A 91 6.04 21.51 3.23
C ILE A 91 5.52 22.26 1.99
N ASN A 92 6.42 22.96 1.27
CA ASN A 92 6.05 23.66 0.04
C ASN A 92 5.52 22.72 -1.04
N LEU A 93 6.14 21.53 -1.21
CA LEU A 93 5.65 20.50 -2.12
C LEU A 93 4.21 20.10 -1.82
N ILE A 94 3.87 19.93 -0.53
CA ILE A 94 2.50 19.58 -0.12
C ILE A 94 1.54 20.72 -0.40
N HIS A 95 1.90 21.96 -0.07
CA HIS A 95 1.06 23.12 -0.38
C HIS A 95 0.82 23.29 -1.89
N ASP A 96 1.84 23.13 -2.71
CA ASP A 96 1.72 23.18 -4.17
C ASP A 96 0.83 22.04 -4.69
N THR A 97 0.90 20.87 -4.08
CA THR A 97 0.03 19.73 -4.41
C THR A 97 -1.44 20.03 -4.07
N VAL A 98 -1.72 20.59 -2.89
CA VAL A 98 -3.09 21.03 -2.53
C VAL A 98 -3.57 22.11 -3.50
N LYS A 99 -2.72 23.05 -3.89
CA LYS A 99 -3.07 24.10 -4.85
C LYS A 99 -3.34 23.55 -6.25
N GLN A 100 -2.65 22.49 -6.66
CA GLN A 100 -2.92 21.81 -7.92
C GLN A 100 -4.28 21.11 -7.89
N LEU A 101 -4.62 20.42 -6.80
CA LEU A 101 -5.91 19.76 -6.61
C LEU A 101 -7.07 20.77 -6.48
N ASN A 102 -6.81 21.88 -5.80
CA ASN A 102 -7.81 22.92 -5.53
C ASN A 102 -7.25 24.32 -5.88
N PRO A 103 -7.27 24.70 -7.18
CA PRO A 103 -6.70 25.97 -7.64
C PRO A 103 -7.39 27.22 -7.07
N SER A 104 -8.65 27.08 -6.66
CA SER A 104 -9.41 28.16 -6.01
C SER A 104 -9.08 28.33 -4.53
N HIS A 105 -8.41 27.33 -3.94
CA HIS A 105 -8.09 27.27 -2.52
C HIS A 105 -9.32 27.46 -1.61
N SER A 106 -10.47 26.94 -2.06
CA SER A 106 -11.74 27.08 -1.36
C SER A 106 -12.01 25.87 -0.47
N ASN A 107 -12.70 26.06 0.65
CA ASN A 107 -13.08 24.98 1.58
C ASN A 107 -11.90 24.17 2.13
N ILE A 108 -10.76 24.82 2.36
CA ILE A 108 -9.65 24.20 3.09
C ILE A 108 -10.08 23.95 4.53
N TYR A 109 -10.04 22.69 4.95
CA TYR A 109 -10.49 22.28 6.26
C TYR A 109 -9.41 22.57 7.31
N ARG A 110 -9.86 22.96 8.50
CA ARG A 110 -9.03 23.16 9.68
C ARG A 110 -9.73 22.49 10.86
N ILE A 111 -9.00 21.62 11.54
CA ILE A 111 -9.51 20.90 12.70
C ILE A 111 -9.61 21.89 13.86
N SER A 112 -10.81 22.08 14.41
CA SER A 112 -11.00 22.96 15.57
C SER A 112 -10.49 22.31 16.86
N GLU A 113 -10.19 23.13 17.88
CA GLU A 113 -9.78 22.60 19.19
C GLU A 113 -10.90 21.76 19.84
N GLU A 114 -12.17 22.14 19.65
CA GLU A 114 -13.31 21.36 20.13
C GLU A 114 -13.41 19.99 19.43
N GLU A 115 -13.07 19.91 18.15
CA GLU A 115 -13.01 18.62 17.42
C GLU A 115 -11.89 17.73 17.98
N LYS A 116 -10.71 18.29 18.25
CA LYS A 116 -9.58 17.56 18.87
C LYS A 116 -9.97 17.02 20.25
N GLU A 117 -10.49 17.88 21.13
CA GLU A 117 -10.94 17.48 22.48
C GLU A 117 -12.00 16.37 22.44
N LEU A 118 -12.92 16.46 21.47
CA LEU A 118 -13.96 15.46 21.29
C LEU A 118 -13.40 14.11 20.83
N TRP A 119 -12.44 14.12 19.91
CA TRP A 119 -11.77 12.90 19.44
C TRP A 119 -10.93 12.27 20.52
N GLU A 120 -10.18 13.04 21.30
CA GLU A 120 -9.42 12.57 22.47
C GLU A 120 -10.33 11.91 23.50
N THR A 121 -11.43 12.58 23.87
CA THR A 121 -12.43 12.06 24.83
C THR A 121 -13.02 10.73 24.35
N ARG A 122 -13.20 10.58 23.04
CA ARG A 122 -13.75 9.37 22.42
C ARG A 122 -12.68 8.33 22.05
N LYS A 123 -11.39 8.65 22.21
CA LYS A 123 -10.26 7.84 21.76
C LYS A 123 -10.37 7.47 20.28
N VAL A 124 -10.72 8.45 19.44
CA VAL A 124 -10.84 8.29 18.00
C VAL A 124 -9.60 8.83 17.33
N LEU A 125 -8.93 7.99 16.55
CA LEU A 125 -7.90 8.39 15.60
C LEU A 125 -8.47 8.23 14.19
N HIS A 126 -8.49 9.29 13.40
CA HIS A 126 -8.92 9.22 12.01
C HIS A 126 -7.70 8.91 11.13
N SER A 127 -7.74 7.78 10.43
CA SER A 127 -6.81 7.50 9.33
C SER A 127 -7.63 6.80 8.24
N PRO A 128 -8.12 7.55 7.23
CA PRO A 128 -8.91 6.97 6.17
C PRO A 128 -8.07 6.00 5.34
N THR A 129 -8.71 4.97 4.79
CA THR A 129 -8.11 4.16 3.73
C THR A 129 -8.52 4.78 2.39
N PRO A 130 -7.59 5.35 1.62
CA PRO A 130 -7.90 5.91 0.31
C PRO A 130 -8.24 4.79 -0.68
N GLU A 131 -9.14 5.09 -1.62
CA GLU A 131 -9.43 4.22 -2.77
C GLU A 131 -8.77 4.82 -4.00
N ASP A 132 -7.97 4.03 -4.73
CA ASP A 132 -7.45 4.49 -6.03
C ASP A 132 -8.62 4.51 -7.03
N PHE A 133 -8.62 5.49 -7.94
CA PHE A 133 -9.62 5.56 -9.00
C PHE A 133 -9.02 6.18 -10.27
N ARG A 134 -9.71 5.97 -11.40
CA ARG A 134 -9.43 6.60 -12.69
C ARG A 134 -10.69 7.28 -13.18
N VAL A 135 -10.57 8.50 -13.70
CA VAL A 135 -11.68 9.16 -14.39
C VAL A 135 -11.76 8.61 -15.81
N ASN A 136 -12.89 7.99 -16.13
CA ASN A 136 -13.17 7.50 -17.48
C ASN A 136 -13.82 8.59 -18.33
N HIS A 137 -14.80 9.29 -17.75
CA HIS A 137 -15.45 10.44 -18.38
C HIS A 137 -15.71 11.56 -17.36
N GLU A 138 -15.25 12.76 -17.69
CA GLU A 138 -15.51 13.97 -16.89
C GLU A 138 -17.01 14.32 -16.85
N ILE A 139 -17.70 14.16 -17.99
CA ILE A 139 -19.13 14.43 -18.06
C ILE A 139 -19.88 13.30 -17.37
N GLY A 140 -20.57 13.64 -16.27
CA GLY A 140 -21.25 12.65 -15.42
C GLY A 140 -20.33 12.04 -14.36
N TYR A 141 -19.05 12.41 -14.35
CA TYR A 141 -18.04 11.98 -13.39
C TYR A 141 -18.03 10.45 -13.22
N ASP A 142 -17.83 9.77 -14.33
CA ASP A 142 -17.76 8.30 -14.41
C ASP A 142 -16.34 7.86 -14.03
N THR A 143 -16.23 7.16 -12.90
CA THR A 143 -14.96 6.71 -12.35
C THR A 143 -14.88 5.20 -12.25
N VAL A 144 -13.66 4.69 -12.37
CA VAL A 144 -13.35 3.27 -12.24
C VAL A 144 -12.49 3.07 -11.01
N ALA A 145 -12.97 2.26 -10.07
CA ALA A 145 -12.22 1.91 -8.87
C ALA A 145 -10.97 1.07 -9.22
N GLY A 146 -9.90 1.32 -8.49
CA GLY A 146 -8.63 0.62 -8.61
C GLY A 146 -8.07 0.19 -7.26
N GLN A 147 -7.09 -0.69 -7.32
CA GLN A 147 -6.32 -1.14 -6.15
C GLN A 147 -4.88 -1.43 -6.58
N GLY A 148 -3.93 -1.09 -5.73
CA GLY A 148 -2.52 -1.21 -6.09
C GLY A 148 -1.54 -1.35 -4.95
N PHE A 149 -0.32 -1.70 -5.32
CA PHE A 149 0.83 -1.91 -4.43
C PHE A 149 2.10 -1.29 -5.01
N THR A 150 3.17 -1.31 -4.23
CA THR A 150 4.48 -0.76 -4.62
C THR A 150 5.40 -1.85 -5.16
N ALA A 151 6.16 -1.54 -6.20
CA ALA A 151 7.19 -2.40 -6.79
C ALA A 151 8.40 -1.57 -7.24
N PHE A 152 9.49 -2.23 -7.61
CA PHE A 152 10.59 -1.59 -8.32
C PHE A 152 10.44 -1.81 -9.83
N MET A 153 10.84 -0.82 -10.63
CA MET A 153 10.79 -0.88 -12.09
C MET A 153 12.10 -0.38 -12.71
N LYS A 154 12.65 -1.15 -13.65
CA LYS A 154 13.72 -0.69 -14.53
C LYS A 154 13.12 0.17 -15.63
N HIS A 155 13.61 1.39 -15.76
CA HIS A 155 13.19 2.31 -16.81
C HIS A 155 14.37 3.20 -17.23
N GLU A 156 14.63 3.30 -18.54
CA GLU A 156 15.69 4.15 -19.11
C GLU A 156 17.06 4.03 -18.41
N GLY A 157 17.44 2.80 -18.02
CA GLY A 157 18.73 2.52 -17.37
C GLY A 157 18.81 2.87 -15.88
N LYS A 158 17.70 3.32 -15.26
CA LYS A 158 17.56 3.54 -13.82
C LYS A 158 16.54 2.57 -13.22
N ASN A 159 16.55 2.46 -11.89
CA ASN A 159 15.53 1.74 -11.14
C ASN A 159 14.66 2.74 -10.38
N TYR A 160 13.35 2.57 -10.42
CA TYR A 160 12.38 3.45 -9.79
C TYR A 160 11.54 2.67 -8.80
N LEU A 161 11.18 3.32 -7.69
CA LEU A 161 10.04 2.89 -6.90
C LEU A 161 8.76 3.36 -7.62
N VAL A 162 7.85 2.43 -7.91
CA VAL A 162 6.61 2.70 -8.65
C VAL A 162 5.41 2.16 -7.90
N ARG A 163 4.25 2.80 -8.10
CA ARG A 163 2.95 2.26 -7.66
C ARG A 163 2.27 1.62 -8.86
N ILE A 164 1.94 0.33 -8.75
CA ILE A 164 1.18 -0.41 -9.76
C ILE A 164 -0.26 -0.50 -9.28
N VAL A 165 -1.21 -0.02 -10.09
CA VAL A 165 -2.65 -0.05 -9.79
C VAL A 165 -3.37 -0.80 -10.89
N VAL A 166 -4.15 -1.82 -10.53
CA VAL A 166 -5.12 -2.44 -11.43
C VAL A 166 -6.49 -1.81 -11.22
N TYR A 167 -7.18 -1.55 -12.32
CA TYR A 167 -8.53 -0.99 -12.35
C TYR A 167 -9.55 -2.06 -12.73
N LYS A 168 -10.81 -1.82 -12.33
CA LYS A 168 -11.93 -2.75 -12.58
C LYS A 168 -12.17 -3.04 -14.08
N ASP A 169 -11.70 -2.17 -14.97
CA ASP A 169 -11.86 -2.24 -16.42
C ASP A 169 -10.64 -2.83 -17.15
N ASP A 170 -9.88 -3.69 -16.47
CA ASP A 170 -8.73 -4.45 -17.01
C ASP A 170 -7.47 -3.63 -17.33
N VAL A 171 -7.50 -2.31 -17.07
CA VAL A 171 -6.34 -1.42 -17.19
C VAL A 171 -5.42 -1.57 -15.97
N VAL A 172 -4.12 -1.68 -16.21
CA VAL A 172 -3.08 -1.62 -15.17
C VAL A 172 -2.21 -0.41 -15.44
N VAL A 173 -2.00 0.43 -14.43
CA VAL A 173 -1.18 1.64 -14.56
C VAL A 173 -0.01 1.59 -13.60
N CYS A 174 1.19 1.85 -14.13
CA CYS A 174 2.39 2.08 -13.34
C CYS A 174 2.59 3.59 -13.18
N TYR A 175 2.47 4.07 -11.95
CA TYR A 175 2.61 5.47 -11.58
C TYR A 175 3.99 5.79 -10.99
N ASN A 176 4.59 6.86 -11.50
CA ASN A 176 5.72 7.57 -10.95
C ASN A 176 5.59 9.06 -11.38
N SER A 177 6.11 10.05 -10.63
CA SER A 177 5.94 11.45 -11.04
C SER A 177 6.69 11.81 -12.32
N PHE A 178 7.66 10.99 -12.74
CA PHE A 178 8.40 11.22 -14.00
C PHE A 178 7.74 10.56 -15.22
N PHE A 179 6.92 9.52 -15.01
CA PHE A 179 6.29 8.77 -16.08
C PHE A 179 5.05 8.01 -15.61
N THR A 180 4.11 7.83 -16.53
CA THR A 180 2.94 6.98 -16.34
C THR A 180 2.82 6.05 -17.54
N TYR A 181 2.71 4.75 -17.28
CA TYR A 181 2.52 3.75 -18.32
C TYR A 181 1.28 2.92 -18.05
N GLU A 182 0.47 2.74 -19.09
CA GLU A 182 -0.72 1.90 -19.06
C GLU A 182 -0.42 0.57 -19.77
N TYR A 183 -0.92 -0.51 -19.19
CA TYR A 183 -0.78 -1.88 -19.64
C TYR A 183 -2.14 -2.57 -19.53
N SER A 184 -2.32 -3.68 -20.25
CA SER A 184 -3.37 -4.63 -19.92
C SER A 184 -2.92 -5.58 -18.81
N ILE A 185 -3.88 -6.16 -18.09
CA ILE A 185 -3.63 -7.21 -17.10
C ILE A 185 -2.85 -8.42 -17.64
N GLU A 186 -2.96 -8.69 -18.95
CA GLU A 186 -2.20 -9.76 -19.60
C GLU A 186 -0.75 -9.34 -19.87
N SER A 187 -0.56 -8.14 -20.44
CA SER A 187 0.77 -7.65 -20.83
C SER A 187 1.67 -7.30 -19.64
N VAL A 188 1.11 -6.90 -18.49
CA VAL A 188 1.92 -6.57 -17.31
C VAL A 188 2.69 -7.78 -16.77
N LYS A 189 2.22 -9.01 -17.07
CA LYS A 189 2.93 -10.24 -16.71
C LYS A 189 4.32 -10.29 -17.35
N GLU A 190 4.45 -9.84 -18.59
CA GLU A 190 5.72 -9.84 -19.31
C GLU A 190 6.77 -8.95 -18.63
N LEU A 191 6.35 -7.90 -17.92
CA LEU A 191 7.28 -7.05 -17.17
C LEU A 191 7.89 -7.78 -15.97
N TRP A 192 7.11 -8.64 -15.30
CA TRP A 192 7.59 -9.50 -14.22
C TRP A 192 8.48 -10.62 -14.77
N ASP A 193 8.02 -11.31 -15.82
CA ASP A 193 8.75 -12.43 -16.44
C ASP A 193 10.12 -11.97 -16.97
N ASN A 194 10.21 -10.76 -17.52
CA ASN A 194 11.46 -10.16 -18.02
C ASN A 194 12.27 -9.38 -16.96
N LYS A 195 11.86 -9.40 -15.69
CA LYS A 195 12.51 -8.67 -14.58
C LYS A 195 12.68 -7.16 -14.84
N VAL A 196 11.75 -6.58 -15.60
CA VAL A 196 11.57 -5.12 -15.71
C VAL A 196 10.93 -4.62 -14.42
N LEU A 197 9.88 -5.30 -13.97
CA LEU A 197 9.37 -5.19 -12.60
C LEU A 197 10.08 -6.21 -11.72
N PHE A 198 10.40 -5.79 -10.49
CA PHE A 198 11.07 -6.63 -9.52
C PHE A 198 10.77 -6.17 -8.10
N THR A 199 11.06 -7.04 -7.13
CA THR A 199 10.74 -6.80 -5.72
C THR A 199 11.94 -6.96 -4.78
N SER A 200 13.02 -7.54 -5.27
CA SER A 200 14.25 -7.79 -4.52
C SER A 200 15.48 -7.63 -5.41
N PHE A 201 16.63 -7.42 -4.77
CA PHE A 201 17.95 -7.32 -5.40
C PHE A 201 18.99 -7.81 -4.38
N GLU A 202 20.07 -8.41 -4.88
CA GLU A 202 21.13 -9.04 -4.06
C GLU A 202 22.33 -8.13 -3.84
N GLU A 203 22.54 -7.17 -4.73
CA GLU A 203 23.68 -6.25 -4.72
C GLU A 203 23.22 -4.82 -4.43
N PRO A 204 24.12 -3.94 -3.95
CA PRO A 204 23.79 -2.55 -3.73
C PRO A 204 23.15 -1.91 -4.96
N THR A 205 21.93 -1.37 -4.79
CA THR A 205 21.11 -0.93 -5.91
C THR A 205 20.60 0.49 -5.66
N THR A 206 20.86 1.37 -6.63
CA THR A 206 20.29 2.73 -6.62
C THR A 206 18.86 2.71 -7.12
N ILE A 207 17.95 3.23 -6.31
CA ILE A 207 16.52 3.38 -6.58
C ILE A 207 16.16 4.87 -6.52
N VAL A 208 15.44 5.35 -7.52
CA VAL A 208 14.80 6.66 -7.53
C VAL A 208 13.46 6.54 -6.79
N ILE A 209 13.33 7.18 -5.64
CA ILE A 209 12.08 7.25 -4.88
C ILE A 209 11.32 8.48 -5.34
N ASP A 210 10.72 8.35 -6.52
CA ASP A 210 9.88 9.37 -7.14
C ASP A 210 10.52 10.77 -7.01
N ARG A 211 9.81 11.79 -6.53
CA ARG A 211 10.39 13.14 -6.36
C ARG A 211 11.35 13.26 -5.18
N LEU A 212 11.35 12.36 -4.20
CA LEU A 212 12.15 12.52 -2.97
C LEU A 212 13.64 12.51 -3.23
N GLY A 213 14.11 11.70 -4.16
CA GLY A 213 15.54 11.59 -4.43
C GLY A 213 15.97 10.22 -4.91
N GLU A 214 17.29 10.07 -5.04
CA GLU A 214 17.95 8.82 -5.40
C GLU A 214 18.62 8.23 -4.16
N VAL A 215 18.38 6.95 -3.88
CA VAL A 215 18.96 6.24 -2.73
C VAL A 215 19.63 4.97 -3.19
N THR A 216 20.84 4.72 -2.71
CA THR A 216 21.54 3.45 -2.89
C THR A 216 21.34 2.62 -1.63
N PHE A 217 20.71 1.45 -1.79
CA PHE A 217 20.56 0.49 -0.72
C PHE A 217 21.80 -0.43 -0.65
N SER A 218 22.38 -0.69 0.54
CA SER A 218 23.59 -1.51 0.70
C SER A 218 23.27 -3.00 0.70
N THR A 219 22.41 -3.41 1.61
CA THR A 219 22.00 -4.81 1.78
C THR A 219 20.56 -4.85 2.27
N THR A 220 19.82 -5.83 1.77
CA THR A 220 18.47 -6.12 2.23
C THR A 220 18.53 -6.74 3.63
N GLN A 221 18.00 -6.07 4.65
CA GLN A 221 17.95 -6.61 6.02
C GLN A 221 17.03 -7.84 6.10
N TYR A 222 15.93 -7.75 5.36
CA TYR A 222 15.11 -8.87 4.93
C TYR A 222 14.32 -8.43 3.70
N ALA A 223 14.19 -9.32 2.73
CA ALA A 223 13.31 -9.16 1.58
C ALA A 223 12.15 -10.11 1.82
N ASN A 224 10.93 -9.67 1.52
CA ASN A 224 9.91 -10.67 1.28
C ASN A 224 10.26 -11.33 -0.06
N GLU A 225 10.44 -12.65 -0.08
CA GLU A 225 10.46 -13.39 -1.35
C GLU A 225 9.07 -13.27 -1.97
N ILE A 226 8.88 -12.27 -2.83
CA ILE A 226 7.59 -12.08 -3.47
C ILE A 226 7.62 -12.75 -4.82
N ASN A 227 7.45 -14.06 -4.79
CA ASN A 227 7.45 -14.86 -6.00
C ASN A 227 6.16 -14.77 -6.82
N ASP A 228 5.06 -14.14 -6.35
CA ASP A 228 3.83 -14.04 -7.14
C ASP A 228 3.14 -12.66 -7.06
N LYS A 229 3.87 -11.55 -7.25
CA LYS A 229 3.25 -10.20 -7.34
C LYS A 229 2.15 -10.10 -8.40
N TYR A 230 2.27 -10.89 -9.46
CA TYR A 230 1.25 -10.96 -10.49
C TYR A 230 -0.06 -11.58 -9.96
N ASP A 231 0.02 -12.60 -9.11
CA ASP A 231 -1.16 -13.23 -8.52
C ASP A 231 -1.82 -12.32 -7.49
N GLU A 232 -1.03 -11.53 -6.74
CA GLU A 232 -1.59 -10.45 -5.91
C GLU A 232 -2.38 -9.45 -6.76
N LEU A 233 -1.83 -9.03 -7.91
CA LEU A 233 -2.49 -8.10 -8.82
C LEU A 233 -3.80 -8.71 -9.39
N GLN A 234 -3.76 -9.99 -9.77
CA GLN A 234 -4.94 -10.76 -10.23
C GLN A 234 -6.02 -10.83 -9.15
N ASP A 235 -5.66 -11.07 -7.90
CA ASP A 235 -6.62 -11.13 -6.81
C ASP A 235 -7.22 -9.76 -6.45
N MET A 236 -6.43 -8.69 -6.52
CA MET A 236 -6.95 -7.32 -6.43
C MET A 236 -7.96 -7.04 -7.54
N HIS A 237 -7.67 -7.47 -8.77
CA HIS A 237 -8.56 -7.32 -9.90
C HIS A 237 -9.88 -8.10 -9.75
N LYS A 238 -9.81 -9.38 -9.33
CA LYS A 238 -11.01 -10.19 -8.99
C LYS A 238 -11.86 -9.50 -7.94
N LYS A 239 -11.23 -8.99 -6.88
CA LYS A 239 -11.92 -8.27 -5.80
C LYS A 239 -12.66 -7.04 -6.32
N LEU A 240 -12.06 -6.24 -7.20
CA LEU A 240 -12.70 -5.08 -7.84
C LEU A 240 -13.91 -5.47 -8.71
N LYS A 241 -13.88 -6.66 -9.32
CA LYS A 241 -15.00 -7.24 -10.08
C LYS A 241 -16.06 -7.93 -9.20
N GLY A 242 -15.84 -8.03 -7.89
CA GLY A 242 -16.72 -8.72 -6.95
C GLY A 242 -16.63 -10.25 -7.04
N GLU A 243 -15.54 -10.76 -7.63
CA GLU A 243 -15.24 -12.18 -7.76
C GLU A 243 -14.49 -12.69 -6.52
N LYS A 244 -14.48 -14.02 -6.34
CA LYS A 244 -13.77 -14.67 -5.22
C LYS A 244 -12.27 -14.65 -5.46
N THR A 245 -11.53 -14.14 -4.48
CA THR A 245 -10.06 -14.16 -4.46
C THR A 245 -9.51 -15.56 -4.13
N SER A 246 -8.20 -15.79 -4.30
CA SER A 246 -7.54 -17.02 -3.80
C SER A 246 -7.82 -17.22 -2.31
N PHE A 247 -7.83 -16.13 -1.54
CA PHE A 247 -8.10 -16.11 -0.11
C PHE A 247 -9.52 -16.59 0.23
N ASP A 248 -10.53 -16.10 -0.50
CA ASP A 248 -11.92 -16.52 -0.32
C ASP A 248 -12.13 -18.00 -0.68
N LEU A 249 -11.47 -18.45 -1.75
CA LEU A 249 -11.52 -19.84 -2.19
C LEU A 249 -10.82 -20.78 -1.19
N CYS A 250 -9.68 -20.37 -0.64
CA CYS A 250 -8.97 -21.12 0.40
C CYS A 250 -9.80 -21.22 1.68
N ARG A 251 -10.40 -20.12 2.15
CA ARG A 251 -11.30 -20.14 3.31
C ARG A 251 -12.52 -21.04 3.10
N GLN A 252 -13.10 -21.03 1.90
CA GLN A 252 -14.20 -21.94 1.57
C GLN A 252 -13.78 -23.40 1.57
N ALA A 253 -12.60 -23.73 1.03
CA ALA A 253 -12.07 -25.08 1.09
C ALA A 253 -11.78 -25.52 2.53
N TYR A 254 -11.32 -24.60 3.37
CA TYR A 254 -11.10 -24.84 4.79
C TYR A 254 -12.41 -25.15 5.53
N TYR A 255 -13.46 -24.34 5.33
CA TYR A 255 -14.77 -24.62 5.92
C TYR A 255 -15.37 -25.94 5.41
N ALA A 256 -15.23 -26.25 4.12
CA ALA A 256 -15.68 -27.53 3.59
C ALA A 256 -14.96 -28.73 4.24
N TYR A 257 -13.66 -28.61 4.53
CA TYR A 257 -12.93 -29.62 5.29
C TYR A 257 -13.41 -29.72 6.74
N LEU A 258 -13.72 -28.61 7.41
CA LEU A 258 -14.25 -28.64 8.78
C LEU A 258 -15.65 -29.29 8.86
N GLU A 259 -16.48 -29.10 7.84
CA GLU A 259 -17.80 -29.71 7.74
C GLU A 259 -17.73 -31.21 7.43
N ASP A 260 -16.84 -31.61 6.52
CA ASP A 260 -16.62 -33.01 6.12
C ASP A 260 -15.11 -33.32 6.02
N PRO A 261 -14.47 -33.72 7.14
CA PRO A 261 -13.05 -34.07 7.15
C PRO A 261 -12.79 -35.34 6.33
N SER A 262 -12.39 -35.16 5.07
CA SER A 262 -12.08 -36.22 4.13
C SER A 262 -10.79 -35.93 3.37
N GLU A 263 -10.12 -36.99 2.89
CA GLU A 263 -8.92 -36.86 2.04
C GLU A 263 -9.19 -36.02 0.78
N PHE A 264 -10.41 -36.09 0.24
CA PHE A 264 -10.83 -35.26 -0.89
C PHE A 264 -10.83 -33.76 -0.52
N ASN A 265 -11.46 -33.40 0.60
CA ASN A 265 -11.51 -32.00 1.04
C ASN A 265 -10.13 -31.50 1.51
N ARG A 266 -9.29 -32.37 2.07
CA ARG A 266 -7.90 -32.06 2.45
C ARG A 266 -7.05 -31.71 1.22
N ALA A 267 -7.09 -32.55 0.18
CA ALA A 267 -6.37 -32.30 -1.06
C ALA A 267 -6.86 -31.02 -1.76
N ARG A 268 -8.17 -30.75 -1.74
CA ARG A 268 -8.73 -29.51 -2.27
C ARG A 268 -8.29 -28.29 -1.46
N LEU A 269 -8.22 -28.39 -0.13
CA LEU A 269 -7.70 -27.33 0.72
C LEU A 269 -6.23 -27.05 0.39
N GLN A 270 -5.41 -28.09 0.24
CA GLN A 270 -4.01 -27.96 -0.17
C GLN A 270 -3.89 -27.18 -1.49
N GLU A 271 -4.63 -27.61 -2.52
CA GLU A 271 -4.63 -26.96 -3.83
C GLU A 271 -4.97 -25.46 -3.73
N LYS A 272 -5.98 -25.10 -2.93
CA LYS A 272 -6.37 -23.68 -2.77
C LYS A 272 -5.44 -22.88 -1.87
N TYR A 273 -4.83 -23.51 -0.88
CA TYR A 273 -3.85 -22.89 0.01
C TYR A 273 -2.56 -22.54 -0.75
N GLU A 274 -2.10 -23.43 -1.62
CA GLU A 274 -0.89 -23.21 -2.42
C GLU A 274 -1.07 -22.07 -3.44
N LEU A 275 -2.29 -21.82 -3.92
CA LEU A 275 -2.63 -20.67 -4.78
C LEU A 275 -2.65 -19.31 -4.05
N VAL A 276 -2.70 -19.29 -2.72
CA VAL A 276 -2.58 -18.03 -1.95
C VAL A 276 -1.10 -17.64 -1.93
N PRO A 277 -0.73 -16.40 -2.30
CA PRO A 277 0.66 -15.94 -2.22
C PRO A 277 1.24 -16.19 -0.83
N GLU A 278 2.46 -16.75 -0.77
CA GLU A 278 3.02 -17.29 0.48
C GLU A 278 2.99 -16.31 1.65
N HIS A 279 3.47 -15.09 1.45
CA HIS A 279 3.47 -14.03 2.46
C HIS A 279 2.07 -13.58 2.91
N GLN A 280 1.01 -13.91 2.17
CA GLN A 280 -0.37 -13.62 2.55
C GLN A 280 -1.03 -14.76 3.31
N ARG A 281 -0.47 -15.98 3.25
CA ARG A 281 -1.05 -17.16 3.91
C ARG A 281 -1.22 -16.93 5.40
N MET A 282 -0.27 -16.25 6.04
CA MET A 282 -0.35 -15.90 7.47
C MET A 282 -1.60 -15.11 7.89
N PHE A 283 -2.30 -14.46 6.95
CA PHE A 283 -3.54 -13.74 7.22
C PHE A 283 -4.81 -14.62 7.13
N LEU A 284 -4.69 -15.88 6.69
CA LEU A 284 -5.84 -16.77 6.48
C LEU A 284 -6.62 -17.04 7.77
N GLY A 285 -5.94 -17.16 8.92
CA GLY A 285 -6.56 -17.21 10.25
C GLY A 285 -6.45 -15.91 11.04
N ASP A 286 -6.49 -16.00 12.37
CA ASP A 286 -6.43 -14.84 13.26
C ASP A 286 -4.99 -14.45 13.64
N MET A 287 -4.82 -13.38 14.42
CA MET A 287 -3.49 -12.87 14.78
C MET A 287 -2.63 -13.87 15.57
N ASP A 288 -3.25 -14.79 16.31
CA ASP A 288 -2.56 -15.74 17.17
C ASP A 288 -2.21 -17.03 16.41
N SER A 289 -3.17 -17.57 15.67
CA SER A 289 -3.05 -18.84 14.97
C SER A 289 -2.49 -18.72 13.56
N ARG A 290 -2.60 -17.55 12.91
CA ARG A 290 -2.19 -17.32 11.52
C ARG A 290 -2.72 -18.45 10.61
N ASP A 291 -1.86 -19.13 9.87
CA ASP A 291 -2.22 -20.28 9.03
C ASP A 291 -1.85 -21.64 9.64
N SER A 292 -1.52 -21.69 10.93
CA SER A 292 -1.10 -22.94 11.59
C SER A 292 -2.12 -24.07 11.44
N ASP A 293 -3.43 -23.79 11.55
CA ASP A 293 -4.45 -24.83 11.41
C ASP A 293 -4.59 -25.33 9.96
N TYR A 294 -4.33 -24.45 8.97
CA TYR A 294 -4.28 -24.83 7.56
C TYR A 294 -3.09 -25.78 7.33
N ILE A 295 -1.91 -25.40 7.81
CA ILE A 295 -0.68 -26.20 7.71
C ILE A 295 -0.87 -27.56 8.38
N ARG A 296 -1.44 -27.58 9.59
CA ARG A 296 -1.75 -28.81 10.33
C ARG A 296 -2.64 -29.75 9.51
N ILE A 297 -3.76 -29.24 8.99
CA ILE A 297 -4.69 -30.05 8.20
C ILE A 297 -4.02 -30.60 6.93
N ILE A 298 -3.26 -29.76 6.22
CA ILE A 298 -2.70 -30.11 4.91
C ILE A 298 -1.53 -31.08 5.06
N TYR A 299 -0.55 -30.74 5.91
CA TYR A 299 0.76 -31.39 5.94
C TYR A 299 0.97 -32.30 7.16
N TYR A 300 0.18 -32.13 8.23
CA TYR A 300 0.28 -32.91 9.47
C TYR A 300 -1.10 -33.47 9.91
N PRO A 301 -1.81 -34.21 9.05
CA PRO A 301 -3.21 -34.61 9.31
C PRO A 301 -3.39 -35.49 10.55
N ASP A 302 -2.33 -36.15 11.03
CA ASP A 302 -2.34 -36.97 12.24
C ASP A 302 -2.29 -36.13 13.54
N GLU A 303 -1.88 -34.87 13.45
CA GLU A 303 -1.84 -33.95 14.60
C GLU A 303 -3.24 -33.40 14.86
N LYS A 304 -3.78 -33.71 16.04
CA LYS A 304 -5.10 -33.19 16.45
C LYS A 304 -4.96 -31.78 17.01
N ARG A 305 -5.96 -30.95 16.75
CA ARG A 305 -6.08 -29.62 17.34
C ARG A 305 -6.16 -29.75 18.86
N GLU A 306 -5.23 -29.13 19.58
CA GLU A 306 -5.38 -28.93 21.02
C GLU A 306 -6.56 -27.97 21.24
N VAL A 307 -7.52 -28.37 22.07
CA VAL A 307 -8.75 -27.64 22.37
C VAL A 307 -8.73 -27.20 23.81
#